data_AF-A0A1K0I9H5-F1
#
_entry.id   AF-A0A1K0I9H5-F1
#
_cell.length_a   1.000
_cell.length_b   1.000
_cell.length_c   1.000
_cell.angle_alpha   90.00
_cell.angle_beta   90.00
_cell.angle_gamma   90.00
#
_symmetry.space_group_name_H-M   'P 1'
#
loop_
_entity.id
_entity.type
_entity.pdbx_description
1 polymer ?
#
loop_
_entity_poly.entity_id
_entity_poly.type
_entity_poly.pdbx_seq_one_letter_code
_entity_poly.pdbx_strand_id
1 'polypeptide(L)'
;MHGGDRVSFVLTDGLIKRVAALDVIKETAGATEQTADEAFDGDFLLMAGELGRMLADLIYALGGEQAPEAPNDLVSAAEDAESPAAGDSDPLYPQAVEVVQKNKRASISLVQRHLRIGYNRAARLLDQMEGGRIVSAMGSDGSRKVLVGATS
;
A
#
# COMPACT_ATOMS: atom_id res chain seq x y z
N MET A 1 6.38 -37.77 16.37
CA MET A 1 7.71 -37.12 16.51
C MET A 1 7.73 -35.93 15.55
N HIS A 2 7.57 -34.70 16.05
CA HIS A 2 7.94 -33.46 15.37
C HIS A 2 8.45 -32.53 16.46
N GLY A 3 9.70 -32.76 16.88
CA GLY A 3 10.43 -31.85 17.75
C GLY A 3 11.14 -30.85 16.86
N GLY A 4 10.82 -29.56 16.99
CA GLY A 4 11.53 -28.51 16.28
C GLY A 4 10.68 -27.35 15.77
N ASP A 5 9.53 -27.05 16.38
CA ASP A 5 8.83 -25.78 16.10
C ASP A 5 9.54 -24.66 16.88
N ARG A 6 10.27 -23.81 16.17
CA ARG A 6 10.96 -22.61 16.64
C ARG A 6 10.15 -21.35 16.38
N VAL A 7 9.00 -21.45 15.73
CA VAL A 7 8.08 -20.32 15.48
C VAL A 7 6.74 -20.61 16.14
N SER A 8 6.21 -19.64 16.88
CA SER A 8 4.81 -19.62 17.34
C SER A 8 4.05 -18.48 16.69
N PHE A 9 2.75 -18.66 16.49
CA PHE A 9 1.90 -17.61 15.95
C PHE A 9 0.49 -17.64 16.54
N VAL A 10 -0.19 -16.50 16.47
CA VAL A 10 -1.59 -16.34 16.89
C VAL A 10 -2.43 -16.01 15.66
N LEU A 11 -3.50 -16.78 15.45
CA LEU A 11 -4.48 -16.55 14.41
C LEU A 11 -5.69 -15.78 14.95
N THR A 12 -6.27 -14.91 14.13
CA THR A 12 -7.60 -14.33 14.37
C THR A 12 -8.29 -14.12 13.03
N ASP A 13 -9.53 -14.59 12.90
CA ASP A 13 -10.31 -14.53 11.65
C ASP A 13 -9.56 -15.11 10.43
N GLY A 14 -8.77 -16.17 10.65
CA GLY A 14 -7.96 -16.81 9.60
C GLY A 14 -6.67 -16.07 9.24
N LEU A 15 -6.38 -14.93 9.88
CA LEU A 15 -5.17 -14.14 9.63
C LEU A 15 -4.15 -14.27 10.78
N ILE A 16 -2.86 -14.30 10.43
CA ILE A 16 -1.77 -14.24 11.41
C ILE A 16 -1.72 -12.84 12.02
N LYS A 17 -1.95 -12.72 13.33
CA LYS A 17 -1.85 -11.46 14.08
C LYS A 17 -0.54 -11.28 14.82
N ARG A 18 0.15 -12.37 15.15
CA ARG A 18 1.43 -12.32 15.86
C ARG A 18 2.28 -13.52 15.47
N VAL A 19 3.57 -13.30 15.30
CA VAL A 19 4.60 -14.33 15.14
C VAL A 19 5.67 -14.07 16.19
N ALA A 20 6.14 -15.11 16.87
CA ALA A 20 7.19 -15.04 17.88
C ALA A 20 8.14 -16.23 17.73
N ALA A 21 9.44 -15.98 17.86
CA ALA A 21 10.43 -17.05 17.98
C ALA A 21 10.23 -17.79 19.31
N LEU A 22 10.23 -19.12 19.28
CA LEU A 22 10.45 -19.92 20.48
C LEU A 22 11.95 -19.91 20.76
N ASP A 23 12.32 -19.47 21.95
CA ASP A 23 13.67 -19.65 22.47
C ASP A 23 13.95 -21.15 22.61
N VAL A 24 14.59 -21.73 21.60
CA VAL A 24 15.28 -23.00 21.78
C VAL A 24 16.51 -22.67 22.60
N ILE A 25 16.38 -22.81 23.93
CA ILE A 25 17.49 -22.68 24.86
C ILE A 25 18.60 -23.62 24.39
N LYS A 26 19.61 -23.07 23.71
CA LYS A 26 20.91 -23.72 23.55
C LYS A 26 21.81 -23.10 24.62
N GLU A 27 22.13 -23.91 25.61
CA GLU A 27 23.26 -23.69 26.51
C GLU A 27 24.54 -23.53 25.67
N THR A 28 24.84 -22.31 25.26
CA THR A 28 26.20 -21.91 24.90
C THR A 28 26.65 -20.91 25.94
N ALA A 29 26.97 -21.44 27.12
CA ALA A 29 27.73 -20.72 28.11
C ALA A 29 29.08 -20.31 27.50
N GLY A 30 29.22 -19.02 27.17
CA GLY A 30 30.53 -18.40 26.86
C GLY A 30 30.78 -17.90 25.44
N ALA A 31 29.78 -17.38 24.73
CA ALA A 31 30.00 -16.71 23.43
C ALA A 31 30.51 -15.27 23.61
N THR A 32 31.64 -14.91 22.99
CA THR A 32 32.06 -13.51 22.74
C THR A 32 31.11 -12.83 21.75
N GLU A 33 31.07 -11.50 21.67
CA GLU A 33 30.16 -10.75 20.76
C GLU A 33 30.24 -11.23 19.30
N GLN A 34 31.44 -11.55 18.78
CA GLN A 34 31.59 -12.13 17.43
C GLN A 34 30.91 -13.49 17.28
N THR A 35 31.02 -14.36 18.28
CA THR A 35 30.33 -15.67 18.25
C THR A 35 28.82 -15.54 18.51
N ALA A 36 28.38 -14.45 19.16
CA ALA A 36 26.96 -14.16 19.36
C ALA A 36 26.31 -13.67 18.06
N ASP A 37 26.99 -12.83 17.29
CA ASP A 37 26.53 -12.39 15.96
C ASP A 37 26.47 -13.57 14.97
N GLU A 38 27.50 -14.42 14.93
CA GLU A 38 27.50 -15.63 14.09
C GLU A 38 26.42 -16.63 14.50
N ALA A 39 26.18 -16.80 15.82
CA ALA A 39 25.11 -17.65 16.33
C ALA A 39 23.73 -17.08 15.98
N PHE A 40 23.56 -15.76 16.07
CA PHE A 40 22.33 -15.07 15.70
C PHE A 40 22.02 -15.24 14.21
N ASP A 41 22.99 -15.00 13.32
CA ASP A 41 22.80 -15.16 11.88
C ASP A 41 22.44 -16.61 11.52
N GLY A 42 23.10 -17.58 12.15
CA GLY A 42 22.80 -19.00 12.00
C GLY A 42 21.39 -19.37 12.47
N ASP A 43 20.97 -18.87 13.63
CA ASP A 43 19.63 -19.11 14.16
C ASP A 43 18.55 -18.40 13.32
N PHE A 44 18.83 -17.20 12.81
CA PHE A 44 17.92 -16.48 11.91
C PHE A 44 17.70 -17.24 10.59
N LEU A 45 18.77 -17.79 9.99
CA LEU A 45 18.68 -18.62 8.78
C LEU A 45 17.79 -19.86 9.00
N LEU A 46 17.96 -20.52 10.15
CA LEU A 46 17.16 -21.69 10.51
C LEU A 46 15.70 -21.31 10.75
N MET A 47 15.46 -20.21 11.45
CA MET A 47 14.11 -19.64 11.68
C MET A 47 13.40 -19.29 10.38
N ALA A 48 14.09 -18.64 9.43
CA ALA A 48 13.52 -18.25 8.15
C ALA A 48 13.13 -19.47 7.30
N GLY A 49 13.96 -20.52 7.31
CA GLY A 49 13.66 -21.77 6.60
C GLY A 49 12.43 -22.47 7.18
N GLU A 50 12.31 -22.49 8.49
CA GLU A 50 11.17 -23.10 9.19
C GLU A 50 9.87 -22.29 8.99
N LEU A 51 9.95 -20.96 9.07
CA LEU A 51 8.85 -20.06 8.76
C LEU A 51 8.33 -20.29 7.34
N GLY A 52 9.22 -20.43 6.35
CA GLY A 52 8.84 -20.71 4.96
C GLY A 52 8.08 -22.03 4.82
N ARG A 53 8.51 -23.08 5.52
CA ARG A 53 7.83 -24.38 5.54
C ARG A 53 6.46 -24.29 6.21
N MET A 54 6.39 -23.63 7.36
CA MET A 54 5.15 -23.41 8.12
C MET A 54 4.11 -22.63 7.29
N LEU A 55 4.54 -21.58 6.58
CA LEU A 55 3.66 -20.81 5.70
C LEU A 55 3.13 -21.66 4.54
N ALA A 56 3.97 -22.51 3.94
CA ALA A 56 3.53 -23.41 2.88
C ALA A 56 2.48 -24.41 3.39
N ASP A 57 2.71 -25.01 4.56
CA ASP A 57 1.77 -25.94 5.19
C ASP A 57 0.45 -25.24 5.59
N LEU A 58 0.53 -24.00 6.08
CA LEU A 58 -0.65 -23.20 6.43
C LEU A 58 -1.47 -22.82 5.19
N ILE A 59 -0.83 -22.36 4.12
CA ILE A 59 -1.49 -22.04 2.84
C ILE A 59 -2.21 -23.30 2.34
N TYR A 60 -1.54 -24.45 2.34
CA TYR A 60 -2.14 -25.70 1.91
C TYR A 60 -3.34 -26.11 2.79
N ALA A 61 -3.18 -26.07 4.12
CA ALA A 61 -4.23 -26.44 5.07
C ALA A 61 -5.45 -25.50 5.02
N LEU A 62 -5.25 -24.23 4.68
CA LEU A 62 -6.32 -23.23 4.53
C LEU A 62 -6.96 -23.21 3.14
N GLY A 63 -6.57 -24.11 2.23
CA GLY A 63 -7.19 -24.25 0.91
C GLY A 63 -6.53 -23.45 -0.22
N GLY A 64 -5.30 -23.01 -0.02
CA GLY A 64 -4.50 -22.24 -0.98
C GLY A 64 -4.66 -20.73 -0.82
N GLU A 65 -3.75 -19.98 -1.44
CA GLU A 65 -3.93 -18.53 -1.63
C GLU A 65 -5.10 -18.35 -2.60
N GLN A 66 -6.20 -17.75 -2.14
CA GLN A 66 -7.20 -17.24 -3.06
C GLN A 66 -6.51 -16.16 -3.87
N ALA A 67 -6.26 -16.43 -5.16
CA ALA A 67 -5.95 -15.36 -6.09
C ALA A 67 -7.01 -14.28 -5.85
N PRO A 68 -6.63 -13.01 -5.64
CA PRO A 68 -7.62 -11.97 -5.39
C PRO A 68 -8.62 -12.09 -6.53
N GLU A 69 -9.86 -12.50 -6.21
CA GLU A 69 -10.92 -12.44 -7.19
C GLU A 69 -10.91 -10.99 -7.64
N ALA A 70 -10.55 -10.76 -8.90
CA ALA A 70 -10.48 -9.42 -9.45
C ALA A 70 -11.79 -8.76 -9.05
N PRO A 71 -11.76 -7.68 -8.23
CA PRO A 71 -13.00 -7.18 -7.68
C PRO A 71 -13.91 -6.89 -8.86
N ASN A 72 -15.06 -7.56 -8.90
CA ASN A 72 -16.02 -7.41 -10.00
C ASN A 72 -16.66 -6.00 -10.00
N ASP A 73 -16.20 -5.12 -9.11
CA ASP A 73 -16.51 -3.71 -8.98
C ASP A 73 -15.38 -2.77 -9.46
N LEU A 74 -14.30 -3.29 -10.06
CA LEU A 74 -13.28 -2.48 -10.74
C LEU A 74 -13.67 -2.19 -12.21
N VAL A 75 -14.88 -1.70 -12.44
CA VAL A 75 -15.10 -0.84 -13.60
C VAL A 75 -14.45 0.51 -13.30
N SER A 76 -13.15 0.61 -13.60
CA SER A 76 -12.45 1.81 -14.13
C SER A 76 -10.92 1.70 -14.06
N ALA A 77 -10.33 0.50 -14.21
CA ALA A 77 -8.89 0.36 -14.48
C ALA A 77 -8.57 0.28 -15.99
N ALA A 78 -9.58 0.34 -16.86
CA ALA A 78 -9.42 0.15 -18.30
C ALA A 78 -9.45 1.45 -19.13
N GLU A 79 -9.55 2.63 -18.50
CA GLU A 79 -9.55 3.93 -19.22
C GLU A 79 -8.19 4.65 -19.19
N ASP A 80 -7.09 3.95 -18.88
CA ASP A 80 -5.73 4.52 -18.95
C ASP A 80 -5.08 4.38 -20.35
N ALA A 81 -5.88 4.12 -21.38
CA ALA A 81 -5.42 4.00 -22.77
C ALA A 81 -6.01 5.09 -23.69
N GLU A 82 -6.00 6.35 -23.26
CA GLU A 82 -6.07 7.48 -24.20
C GLU A 82 -4.65 8.00 -24.48
N SER A 83 -4.24 7.83 -25.75
CA SER A 83 -3.02 8.41 -26.31
C SER A 83 -2.98 9.93 -26.11
N PRO A 84 -1.78 10.55 -26.07
CA PRO A 84 -1.62 11.98 -25.91
C PRO A 84 -2.02 12.70 -27.22
N ALA A 85 -3.32 12.93 -27.41
CA ALA A 85 -3.78 13.94 -28.35
C ALA A 85 -3.55 15.30 -27.68
N ALA A 86 -2.46 15.94 -28.06
CA ALA A 86 -2.15 17.32 -27.69
C ALA A 86 -3.32 18.23 -28.10
N GLY A 87 -4.19 18.58 -27.15
CA GLY A 87 -5.22 19.59 -27.37
C GLY A 87 -6.43 19.51 -26.45
N ASP A 88 -6.89 18.32 -26.07
CA ASP A 88 -8.08 18.19 -25.24
C ASP A 88 -7.72 17.94 -23.77
N SER A 89 -8.32 18.75 -22.90
CA SER A 89 -8.22 18.57 -21.44
C SER A 89 -8.80 17.20 -21.06
N ASP A 90 -8.33 16.63 -19.96
CA ASP A 90 -8.81 15.31 -19.50
C ASP A 90 -10.36 15.34 -19.40
N PRO A 91 -11.10 14.34 -19.92
CA PRO A 91 -12.55 14.31 -19.88
C PRO A 91 -13.16 14.49 -18.48
N LEU A 92 -12.42 14.10 -17.43
CA LEU A 92 -12.83 14.23 -16.04
C LEU A 92 -12.49 15.59 -15.42
N TYR A 93 -11.81 16.48 -16.15
CA TYR A 93 -11.41 17.80 -15.66
C TYR A 93 -12.58 18.64 -15.11
N PRO A 94 -13.74 18.76 -15.78
CA PRO A 94 -14.87 19.51 -15.23
C PRO A 94 -15.38 18.94 -13.91
N GLN A 95 -15.44 17.61 -13.79
CA GLN A 95 -15.91 16.92 -12.58
C GLN A 95 -14.90 17.10 -11.44
N ALA A 96 -13.60 17.03 -11.74
CA ALA A 96 -12.54 17.25 -10.77
C ALA A 96 -12.57 18.68 -10.21
N VAL A 97 -12.81 19.67 -11.06
CA VAL A 97 -13.00 21.08 -10.66
C VAL A 97 -14.20 21.25 -9.75
N GLU A 98 -15.32 20.58 -10.04
CA GLU A 98 -16.51 20.61 -9.19
C GLU A 98 -16.25 19.99 -7.81
N VAL A 99 -15.58 18.84 -7.75
CA VAL A 99 -15.18 18.17 -6.49
C VAL A 99 -14.34 19.12 -5.62
N VAL A 100 -13.34 19.76 -6.22
CA VAL A 100 -12.43 20.68 -5.53
C VAL A 100 -13.19 21.91 -4.99
N GLN A 101 -14.08 22.48 -5.80
CA GLN A 101 -14.86 23.66 -5.41
C GLN A 101 -15.87 23.36 -4.29
N LYS A 102 -16.57 22.22 -4.37
CA LYS A 102 -17.54 21.79 -3.34
C LYS A 102 -16.87 21.53 -2.01
N ASN A 103 -15.71 20.86 -2.03
CA ASN A 103 -15.00 20.48 -0.81
C ASN A 103 -14.07 21.59 -0.28
N LYS A 104 -13.86 22.67 -1.04
CA LYS A 104 -12.90 23.76 -0.73
C LYS A 104 -11.49 23.25 -0.41
N ARG A 105 -11.13 22.09 -0.96
CA ARG A 105 -9.86 21.39 -0.75
C ARG A 105 -9.39 20.82 -2.08
N ALA A 106 -8.11 20.97 -2.39
CA ALA A 106 -7.49 20.37 -3.57
C ALA A 106 -6.33 19.48 -3.14
N SER A 107 -6.58 18.17 -3.07
CA SER A 107 -5.56 17.15 -2.82
C SER A 107 -5.76 15.95 -3.73
N ILE A 108 -4.67 15.25 -4.05
CA ILE A 108 -4.70 14.09 -4.94
C ILE A 108 -5.67 13.03 -4.41
N SER A 109 -5.57 12.70 -3.12
CA SER A 109 -6.43 11.69 -2.49
C SER A 109 -7.93 12.05 -2.50
N LEU A 110 -8.28 13.34 -2.46
CA LEU A 110 -9.68 13.77 -2.55
C LEU A 110 -10.23 13.45 -3.95
N VAL A 111 -9.49 13.82 -4.98
CA VAL A 111 -9.88 13.62 -6.39
C VAL A 111 -9.93 12.13 -6.72
N GLN A 112 -8.95 11.35 -6.29
CA GLN A 112 -8.93 9.89 -6.47
C GLN A 112 -10.18 9.22 -5.90
N ARG A 113 -10.58 9.59 -4.67
CA ARG A 113 -11.73 8.96 -4.00
C ARG A 113 -13.06 9.34 -4.64
N HIS A 114 -13.21 10.59 -5.07
CA HIS A 114 -14.47 11.08 -5.66
C HIS A 114 -14.67 10.59 -7.10
N LEU A 115 -13.60 10.55 -7.89
CA LEU A 115 -13.67 10.17 -9.31
C LEU A 115 -13.27 8.71 -9.56
N ARG A 116 -12.85 7.98 -8.53
CA ARG A 116 -12.38 6.58 -8.60
C ARG A 116 -11.26 6.38 -9.63
N ILE A 117 -10.31 7.32 -9.68
CA ILE A 117 -9.17 7.30 -10.60
C ILE A 117 -7.83 7.06 -9.91
N GLY A 118 -6.84 6.62 -10.69
CA GLY A 118 -5.46 6.44 -10.25
C GLY A 118 -4.74 7.75 -9.87
N TYR A 119 -3.63 7.60 -9.12
CA TYR A 119 -2.83 8.72 -8.61
C TYR A 119 -2.32 9.65 -9.71
N ASN A 120 -1.74 9.08 -10.78
CA ASN A 120 -1.13 9.85 -11.87
C ASN A 120 -2.15 10.72 -12.61
N ARG A 121 -3.35 10.18 -12.86
CA ARG A 121 -4.43 10.93 -13.51
C ARG A 121 -4.95 12.06 -12.62
N ALA A 122 -5.16 11.78 -11.33
CA ALA A 122 -5.54 12.81 -10.36
C ALA A 122 -4.47 13.92 -10.21
N ALA A 123 -3.18 13.58 -10.26
CA ALA A 123 -2.09 14.56 -10.25
C ALA A 123 -2.13 15.47 -11.48
N ARG A 124 -2.23 14.90 -12.69
CA ARG A 124 -2.35 15.65 -13.95
C ARG A 124 -3.56 16.59 -13.95
N LEU A 125 -4.70 16.14 -13.44
CA LEU A 125 -5.90 16.97 -13.29
C LEU A 125 -5.64 18.19 -12.40
N LEU A 126 -4.93 18.01 -11.28
CA LEU A 126 -4.58 19.13 -10.40
C LEU A 126 -3.54 20.07 -11.03
N ASP A 127 -2.61 19.56 -11.83
CA ASP A 127 -1.65 20.39 -12.57
C ASP A 127 -2.34 21.21 -13.67
N GLN A 128 -3.33 20.64 -14.36
CA GLN A 128 -4.18 21.38 -15.29
C GLN A 128 -4.96 22.49 -14.56
N MET A 129 -5.49 22.20 -13.36
CA MET A 129 -6.19 23.20 -12.55
C MET A 129 -5.26 24.33 -12.07
N GLU A 130 -3.99 24.03 -11.81
CA GLU A 130 -2.97 25.04 -11.48
C GLU A 130 -2.72 25.95 -12.70
N GLY A 131 -2.52 25.37 -13.88
CA GLY A 131 -2.38 26.12 -15.14
C GLY A 131 -3.61 26.99 -15.45
N GLY A 132 -4.80 26.51 -15.10
CA GLY A 132 -6.07 27.24 -15.21
C GLY A 132 -6.33 28.26 -14.08
N ARG A 133 -5.42 28.43 -13.11
CA ARG A 133 -5.58 29.29 -11.92
C ARG A 133 -6.79 28.95 -11.05
N ILE A 134 -7.24 27.69 -11.05
CA ILE A 134 -8.29 27.19 -10.17
C ILE A 134 -7.74 26.82 -8.79
N VAL A 135 -6.51 26.32 -8.76
CA VAL A 135 -5.79 25.96 -7.53
C VAL A 135 -4.42 26.61 -7.51
N SER A 136 -3.85 26.79 -6.32
CA SER A 136 -2.48 27.28 -6.15
C SER A 136 -1.45 26.23 -6.56
N ALA A 137 -0.19 26.67 -6.66
CA ALA A 137 0.95 25.78 -6.59
C ALA A 137 0.88 24.87 -5.34
N MET A 138 1.51 23.71 -5.44
CA MET A 138 1.56 22.72 -4.38
C MET A 138 2.27 23.28 -3.14
N GLY A 139 1.63 23.16 -1.99
CA GLY A 139 2.21 23.44 -0.69
C GLY A 139 3.15 22.33 -0.22
N SER A 140 3.90 22.60 0.83
CA SER A 140 4.85 21.64 1.43
C SER A 140 4.19 20.38 1.99
N ASP A 141 2.89 20.41 2.26
CA ASP A 141 2.07 19.29 2.74
C ASP A 141 1.40 18.51 1.60
N GLY A 142 1.73 18.82 0.34
CA GLY A 142 1.10 18.21 -0.84
C GLY A 142 -0.33 18.70 -1.11
N SER A 143 -0.82 19.70 -0.38
CA SER A 143 -2.12 20.32 -0.61
C SER A 143 -2.02 21.55 -1.52
N ARG A 144 -3.11 21.87 -2.22
CA ARG A 144 -3.25 23.08 -3.02
C ARG A 144 -4.41 23.92 -2.47
N LYS A 145 -4.29 25.24 -2.47
CA LYS A 145 -5.37 26.16 -2.08
C LYS A 145 -6.31 26.37 -3.27
N VAL A 146 -7.63 26.36 -3.03
CA VAL A 146 -8.63 26.65 -4.08
C VAL A 146 -8.72 28.16 -4.24
N LEU A 147 -8.49 28.66 -5.46
CA LEU A 147 -8.43 30.09 -5.78
C LEU A 147 -9.79 30.63 -6.28
N VAL A 148 -10.56 29.79 -6.97
CA VAL A 148 -11.84 30.18 -7.54
C VAL A 148 -12.96 29.81 -6.57
N GLY A 149 -13.71 30.83 -6.14
CA GLY A 149 -14.72 30.73 -5.07
C GLY A 149 -14.46 31.62 -3.84
N ALA A 150 -13.53 32.57 -3.94
CA ALA A 150 -13.26 33.61 -2.94
C ALA A 150 -13.63 35.04 -3.41
N THR A 151 -14.44 35.17 -4.47
CA THR A 151 -14.97 36.45 -4.94
C THR A 151 -16.47 36.54 -4.67
N SER A 152 -16.80 37.65 -3.98
CA SER A 152 -18.08 38.26 -3.61
C SER A 152 -19.34 37.90 -4.38
#